data_AF-A0A7T8JYD0-F1
#
_entry.id   AF-A0A7T8JYD0-F1
#
_cell.length_a   1.000
_cell.length_b   1.000
_cell.length_c   1.000
_cell.angle_alpha   90.00
_cell.angle_beta   90.00
_cell.angle_gamma   90.00
#
_symmetry.space_group_name_H-M   'P 1'
#
loop_
_entity.id
_entity.type
_entity.pdbx_description
1 polymer ?
#
loop_
_entity_poly.entity_id
_entity_poly.type
_entity_poly.pdbx_seq_one_letter_code
_entity_poly.pdbx_strand_id
1 'polypeptide(L)'
;MSSELERRTAIIVALRCGRAPKEIIDFFKFPKATVYSIAKSFKESEDIEEGFLTPERKTPDRSQGQNVNKEVYLDVMQTVVKNG
;
A
#
# COMPACT_ATOMS: atom_id res chain seq x y z
N MET A 1 -7.24 -17.99 9.27
CA MET A 1 -6.38 -17.27 8.31
C MET A 1 -4.95 -17.30 8.84
N SER A 2 -3.94 -17.54 8.01
CA SER A 2 -2.55 -17.54 8.50
C SER A 2 -2.13 -16.11 8.83
N SER A 3 -1.54 -15.89 10.01
CA SER A 3 -1.11 -14.55 10.46
C SER A 3 -0.19 -13.84 9.47
N GLU A 4 0.51 -14.59 8.61
CA GLU A 4 1.36 -14.01 7.56
C GLU A 4 0.57 -13.38 6.40
N LEU A 5 -0.55 -14.00 6.00
CA LEU A 5 -1.40 -13.49 4.93
C LEU A 5 -2.09 -12.18 5.37
N GLU A 6 -2.49 -12.10 6.62
CA GLU A 6 -3.07 -10.89 7.22
C GLU A 6 -2.04 -9.75 7.26
N ARG A 7 -0.80 -10.04 7.70
CA ARG A 7 0.29 -9.06 7.66
C ARG A 7 0.55 -8.54 6.25
N ARG A 8 0.63 -9.45 5.27
CA ARG A 8 0.88 -9.08 3.87
C ARG A 8 -0.25 -8.22 3.31
N THR A 9 -1.50 -8.60 3.57
CA THR A 9 -2.69 -7.84 3.13
C THR A 9 -2.70 -6.44 3.73
N ALA A 10 -2.47 -6.31 5.04
CA ALA A 10 -2.44 -5.01 5.72
C ALA A 10 -1.37 -4.06 5.15
N ILE A 11 -0.17 -4.57 4.86
CA ILE A 11 0.91 -3.77 4.25
C ILE A 11 0.51 -3.30 2.85
N ILE A 12 -0.03 -4.17 2.01
CA ILE A 12 -0.45 -3.82 0.63
C ILE A 12 -1.57 -2.77 0.65
N VAL A 13 -2.57 -2.93 1.53
CA VAL A 13 -3.66 -1.95 1.65
C VAL A 13 -3.11 -0.59 2.11
N ALA A 14 -2.23 -0.57 3.10
CA ALA A 14 -1.63 0.68 3.57
C ALA A 14 -0.79 1.38 2.49
N LEU A 15 -0.03 0.63 1.68
CA LEU A 15 0.72 1.16 0.54
C LEU A 15 -0.21 1.75 -0.52
N ARG A 16 -1.30 1.06 -0.88
CA ARG A 16 -2.35 1.59 -1.79
C ARG A 16 -3.01 2.86 -1.27
N CYS A 17 -3.13 3.02 0.04
CA CYS A 17 -3.59 4.25 0.68
C CYS A 17 -2.53 5.38 0.71
N GLY A 18 -1.38 5.19 0.07
CA GLY A 18 -0.29 6.17 0.01
C GLY A 18 0.50 6.31 1.31
N ARG A 19 0.45 5.31 2.21
CA ARG A 19 1.22 5.34 3.46
C ARG A 19 2.67 4.97 3.21
N ALA A 20 3.58 5.69 3.87
CA ALA A 20 4.99 5.39 3.78
C ALA A 20 5.33 4.10 4.53
N PRO A 21 6.29 3.28 4.06
CA PRO A 21 6.74 2.08 4.77
C PRO A 21 7.11 2.33 6.25
N LYS A 22 7.64 3.52 6.56
CA LYS A 22 7.95 3.92 7.93
C LYS A 22 6.70 4.04 8.81
N GLU A 23 5.64 4.68 8.30
CA GLU A 23 4.36 4.82 9.01
C GLU A 23 3.71 3.45 9.26
N ILE A 24 3.83 2.53 8.30
CA ILE A 24 3.34 1.16 8.40
C ILE A 24 4.09 0.39 9.50
N ILE A 25 5.41 0.52 9.57
CA ILE A 25 6.25 -0.08 10.63
C ILE A 25 5.85 0.50 11.99
N ASP A 26 5.73 1.82 12.08
CA ASP A 26 5.43 2.50 13.34
C ASP A 26 4.05 2.14 13.88
N PHE A 27 3.06 1.94 13.00
CA PHE A 27 1.70 1.58 13.36
C PHE A 27 1.52 0.08 13.67
N PHE A 28 1.89 -0.79 12.73
CA PHE A 28 1.64 -2.23 12.84
C PHE A 28 2.72 -2.99 13.60
N LYS A 29 3.87 -2.36 13.89
CA LYS A 29 5.04 -2.99 14.52
C LYS A 29 5.55 -4.24 13.78
N PHE A 30 5.30 -4.31 12.47
CA PHE A 30 5.81 -5.40 11.64
C PHE A 30 7.32 -5.32 11.45
N PRO A 31 8.00 -6.46 11.19
CA PRO A 31 9.42 -6.46 10.92
C PRO A 31 9.76 -5.56 9.74
N LYS A 32 10.77 -4.70 9.92
CA LYS A 32 11.24 -3.76 8.89
C LYS A 32 11.54 -4.48 7.57
N ALA A 33 12.23 -5.62 7.64
CA ALA A 33 12.58 -6.43 6.46
C ALA A 33 11.34 -6.84 5.67
N THR A 34 10.28 -7.28 6.35
CA THR A 34 9.01 -7.70 5.72
C THR A 34 8.32 -6.53 5.03
N VAL A 35 8.20 -5.38 5.71
CA VAL A 35 7.52 -4.21 5.15
C VAL A 35 8.24 -3.69 3.91
N TYR A 36 9.57 -3.54 3.96
CA TYR A 36 10.34 -3.07 2.82
C TYR A 36 10.39 -4.08 1.67
N SER A 37 10.43 -5.38 1.96
CA SER A 37 10.36 -6.42 0.92
C SER A 37 9.03 -6.35 0.16
N ILE A 38 7.91 -6.20 0.87
CA ILE A 38 6.59 -6.10 0.25
C ILE A 38 6.42 -4.77 -0.47
N ALA A 39 6.88 -3.66 0.11
CA ALA A 39 6.83 -2.35 -0.55
C ALA A 39 7.62 -2.31 -1.85
N LYS A 40 8.77 -2.98 -1.91
CA LYS A 40 9.56 -3.13 -3.13
C LYS A 40 8.78 -3.90 -4.20
N SER A 41 8.27 -5.09 -3.88
CA SER A 41 7.49 -5.89 -4.83
C SER A 41 6.18 -5.22 -5.25
N PHE A 42 5.56 -4.42 -4.36
CA PHE A 42 4.38 -3.63 -4.66
C PHE A 42 4.68 -2.58 -5.73
N LYS A 43 5.77 -1.81 -5.56
CA LYS A 43 6.18 -0.80 -6.53
C LYS A 43 6.56 -1.42 -7.88
N GLU A 44 7.30 -2.52 -7.87
CA GLU A 44 7.65 -3.26 -9.10
C GLU A 44 6.39 -3.78 -9.82
N SER A 45 5.34 -4.14 -9.09
CA SER A 45 4.06 -4.55 -9.67
C SER A 45 3.25 -3.37 -10.22
N GLU A 46 3.25 -2.22 -9.56
CA GLU A 46 2.61 -1.00 -10.08
C GLU A 46 3.31 -0.50 -11.34
N ASP A 47 4.64 -0.52 -11.37
CA ASP A 47 5.44 -0.14 -12.55
C ASP A 47 5.16 -1.08 -13.75
N ILE A 48 4.86 -2.37 -13.49
CA ILE A 48 4.47 -3.33 -14.54
C ILE A 48 3.02 -3.11 -15.00
N GLU A 49 2.10 -2.81 -14.08
CA GLU A 49 0.70 -2.49 -14.42
C GLU A 49 0.63 -1.20 -15.26
N GLU A 50 1.48 -0.22 -14.97
CA GLU A 50 1.67 0.98 -15.79
C GLU A 50 2.37 0.67 -17.13
N GLY A 51 3.31 -0.28 -17.15
CA GLY A 51 4.05 -0.71 -18.36
C GLY A 51 3.27 -1.58 -19.35
N PHE A 52 2.23 -2.30 -18.91
CA PHE A 52 1.31 -3.05 -19.81
C PHE A 52 0.22 -2.17 -20.43
N LEU A 53 0.10 -0.91 -19.99
CA LEU A 53 -0.73 0.12 -20.62
C LEU A 53 0.15 1.04 -21.47
N THR A 54 0.59 0.63 -22.66
CA THR A 54 1.27 1.56 -23.58
C THR A 54 0.76 1.40 -25.01
N PRO A 55 0.83 2.40 -25.93
CA PRO A 55 1.42 3.74 -25.80
C PRO A 55 0.60 4.88 -26.45
N GLU A 56 0.42 6.04 -25.80
CA GLU A 56 0.11 7.26 -26.56
C GLU A 56 0.67 8.56 -25.96
N ARG A 57 1.71 9.05 -26.65
CA ARG A 57 2.14 10.45 -26.87
C ARG A 57 2.68 11.30 -25.69
N LYS A 58 3.82 11.93 -26.02
CA LYS A 58 4.55 13.03 -25.37
C LYS A 58 3.63 14.08 -24.72
N THR A 59 3.94 14.50 -23.49
CA THR A 59 4.66 15.75 -23.11
C THR A 59 4.85 15.80 -21.59
N PRO A 60 5.83 16.56 -21.04
CA PRO A 60 6.04 16.66 -19.61
C PRO A 60 5.00 17.62 -19.02
N ASP A 61 4.18 17.17 -18.07
CA ASP A 61 3.58 18.10 -17.13
C ASP A 61 3.34 17.47 -15.76
N ARG A 62 3.61 18.31 -14.77
CA ARG A 62 3.57 18.07 -13.35
C ARG A 62 2.12 18.26 -12.90
N SER A 63 1.60 17.32 -12.09
CA SER A 63 0.56 17.48 -11.04
C SER A 63 -0.74 16.67 -11.20
N GLN A 64 -1.19 16.15 -10.05
CA GLN A 64 -2.59 16.05 -9.58
C GLN A 64 -3.35 14.74 -9.89
N GLY A 65 -3.99 14.03 -8.94
CA GLY A 65 -4.23 14.32 -7.53
C GLY A 65 -4.69 13.06 -6.77
N GLN A 66 -4.26 12.99 -5.51
CA GLN A 66 -4.59 11.98 -4.51
C GLN A 66 -6.03 12.19 -4.00
N ASN A 67 -6.91 11.19 -4.13
CA ASN A 67 -8.09 11.09 -3.28
C ASN A 67 -8.54 9.64 -3.15
N VAL A 68 -7.92 8.87 -2.26
CA VAL A 68 -8.48 7.60 -1.80
C VAL A 68 -8.90 7.75 -0.34
N ASN A 69 -10.21 7.58 -0.14
CA ASN A 69 -10.98 7.90 1.06
C ASN A 69 -10.34 7.38 2.35
N LYS A 70 -9.90 8.31 3.22
CA LYS A 70 -9.32 8.04 4.54
C LYS A 70 -10.27 7.26 5.46
N GLU A 71 -11.57 7.29 5.21
CA GLU A 71 -12.59 6.56 5.97
C GLU A 71 -12.47 5.04 5.84
N VAL A 72 -12.13 4.52 4.65
CA VAL A 72 -11.99 3.06 4.44
C VAL A 72 -10.84 2.51 5.28
N TYR A 73 -9.76 3.27 5.41
CA TYR A 73 -8.63 2.90 6.26
C TYR A 73 -9.02 2.84 7.75
N LEU A 74 -9.79 3.82 8.23
CA LEU A 74 -10.23 3.83 9.63
C LEU A 74 -11.19 2.67 9.95
N ASP A 75 -12.07 2.30 9.01
CA ASP A 75 -13.00 1.18 9.15
C ASP A 75 -12.27 -0.18 9.20
N VAL A 76 -11.28 -0.38 8.30
CA VAL A 76 -10.41 -1.56 8.34
C VAL A 76 -9.64 -1.62 9.65
N MET A 77 -9.10 -0.49 10.13
CA MET A 77 -8.37 -0.43 11.41
C MET A 77 -9.24 -0.75 12.63
N GLN A 78 -10.50 -0.31 12.65
CA GLN A 78 -11.42 -0.63 13.75
C GLN A 78 -11.83 -2.10 13.77
N THR A 79 -11.88 -2.75 12.62
CA THR A 79 -12.25 -4.17 12.50
C THR A 79 -11.15 -5.11 13.02
N VAL A 80 -9.87 -4.75 12.85
CA VAL A 80 -8.74 -5.54 13.39
C VAL A 80 -8.64 -5.45 14.92
N VAL A 81 -9.10 -4.34 15.52
CA VAL A 81 -9.04 -4.12 16.98
C VAL A 81 -10.16 -4.84 17.74
N LYS A 82 -11.34 -5.04 17.12
CA LYS A 82 -12.52 -5.63 17.79
C LYS A 82 -12.55 -7.16 17.83
N ASN A 83 -11.62 -7.84 17.13
CA ASN A 83 -11.53 -9.31 17.09
C ASN A 83 -10.31 -9.86 17.84
N GLY A 84 -9.72 -9.06 18.74
CA GLY A 84 -8.66 -9.48 19.68
C GLY A 84 -9.24 -10.03 20.97
#